data_AF-A0A376LET7-F1
#
_entry.id   AF-A0A376LET7-F1
#
_cell.length_a   1.000
_cell.length_b   1.000
_cell.length_c   1.000
_cell.angle_alpha   90.00
_cell.angle_beta   90.00
_cell.angle_gamma   90.00
#
_symmetry.space_group_name_H-M   'P 1'
#
loop_
_entity.id
_entity.type
_entity.pdbx_description
1 polymer ?
#
loop_
_entity_poly.entity_id
_entity_poly.type
_entity_poly.pdbx_seq_one_letter_code
_entity_poly.pdbx_strand_id
1 'polypeptide(L)'
;MSGGKLLTGPGGLAGHIGHTLADPHGPVCGCGRTGCVEAIASGRGIAAAAQGELAGANAKTIFTHAGQGDEQAQQLIHRSARTLARLIADIKATTDCQCVVVGGSVGLAEGYLALVETYLAQEPAAFHVDLLAAHYRHDAGLLGAALLALGEKL
;
A
#
# COMPACT_ATOMS: atom_id res chain seq x y z
N MET A 1 15.05 0.47 0.31
CA MET A 1 16.50 0.63 0.10
C MET A 1 17.14 1.06 1.41
N SER A 2 18.37 0.68 1.69
CA SER A 2 19.10 1.10 2.90
C SER A 2 20.54 1.44 2.53
N GLY A 3 21.02 2.60 2.96
CA GLY A 3 22.38 3.08 2.65
C GLY A 3 22.70 3.16 1.14
N GLY A 4 21.73 3.57 0.31
CA GLY A 4 21.89 3.63 -1.15
C GLY A 4 22.07 2.27 -1.80
N LYS A 5 21.40 1.24 -1.26
CA LYS A 5 21.38 -0.11 -1.82
C LYS A 5 19.98 -0.71 -1.77
N LEU A 6 19.61 -1.40 -2.84
CA LEU A 6 18.43 -2.24 -2.86
C LEU A 6 18.67 -3.49 -2.02
N LEU A 7 17.74 -3.78 -1.11
CA LEU A 7 17.74 -5.01 -0.34
C LEU A 7 16.92 -6.05 -1.09
N THR A 8 17.56 -7.12 -1.54
CA THR A 8 16.91 -8.26 -2.20
C THR A 8 16.77 -9.46 -1.26
N GLY A 9 17.74 -9.63 -0.35
CA GLY A 9 17.84 -10.80 0.52
C GLY A 9 18.33 -12.04 -0.23
N PRO A 10 18.86 -13.05 0.49
CA PRO A 10 19.47 -14.24 -0.12
C PRO A 10 18.47 -15.08 -0.93
N GLY A 11 17.18 -15.05 -0.57
CA GLY A 11 16.11 -15.72 -1.29
C GLY A 11 15.20 -14.81 -2.12
N GLY A 12 15.58 -13.53 -2.32
CA GLY A 12 14.75 -12.58 -3.09
C GLY A 12 13.45 -12.13 -2.41
N LEU A 13 13.26 -12.44 -1.13
CA LEU A 13 12.01 -12.18 -0.41
C LEU A 13 11.89 -10.75 0.13
N ALA A 14 13.00 -10.03 0.27
CA ALA A 14 12.98 -8.69 0.87
C ALA A 14 12.01 -7.76 0.11
N GLY A 15 11.22 -6.98 0.86
CA GLY A 15 10.24 -6.06 0.27
C GLY A 15 8.85 -6.65 0.02
N HIS A 16 8.58 -7.93 0.33
CA HIS A 16 7.22 -8.51 0.30
C HIS A 16 6.32 -8.01 1.46
N ILE A 17 6.32 -6.70 1.69
CA ILE A 17 5.63 -6.02 2.80
C ILE A 17 4.11 -6.16 2.75
N GLY A 18 3.53 -6.43 1.57
CA GLY A 18 2.10 -6.72 1.42
C GLY A 18 1.64 -7.99 2.15
N HIS A 19 2.55 -8.90 2.49
CA HIS A 19 2.25 -10.13 3.22
C HIS A 19 2.64 -10.06 4.71
N THR A 20 2.86 -8.86 5.23
CA THR A 20 2.93 -8.61 6.68
C THR A 20 1.53 -8.54 7.27
N LEU A 21 1.43 -8.71 8.60
CA LEU A 21 0.15 -8.77 9.30
C LEU A 21 -0.48 -7.38 9.41
N ALA A 22 -1.73 -7.24 8.98
CA ALA A 22 -2.56 -6.08 9.19
C ALA A 22 -3.63 -6.31 10.28
N ASP A 23 -4.26 -7.48 10.27
CA ASP A 23 -5.32 -7.85 11.21
C ASP A 23 -5.36 -9.37 11.41
N PRO A 24 -5.05 -9.92 12.60
CA PRO A 24 -5.06 -11.36 12.84
C PRO A 24 -6.45 -12.01 12.68
N HIS A 25 -7.51 -11.21 12.67
CA HIS A 25 -8.89 -11.65 12.44
C HIS A 25 -9.40 -11.26 11.04
N GLY A 26 -8.50 -10.76 10.18
CA GLY A 26 -8.79 -10.37 8.81
C GLY A 26 -8.98 -11.55 7.86
N PRO A 27 -9.21 -11.27 6.56
CA PRO A 27 -9.42 -12.29 5.55
C PRO A 27 -8.16 -13.15 5.30
N VAL A 28 -8.36 -14.36 4.80
CA VAL A 28 -7.27 -15.21 4.30
C VAL A 28 -6.71 -14.60 3.01
N CYS A 29 -5.39 -14.42 2.97
CA CYS A 29 -4.67 -13.91 1.81
C CYS A 29 -4.42 -15.03 0.79
N GLY A 30 -4.26 -14.67 -0.49
CA GLY A 30 -3.88 -15.62 -1.54
C GLY A 30 -2.55 -16.34 -1.31
N CYS A 31 -1.68 -15.81 -0.42
CA CYS A 31 -0.46 -16.49 -0.01
C CYS A 31 -0.66 -17.57 1.08
N GLY A 32 -1.89 -17.77 1.56
CA GLY A 32 -2.25 -18.76 2.60
C GLY A 32 -2.20 -18.25 4.05
N ARG A 33 -1.62 -17.06 4.30
CA ARG A 33 -1.65 -16.42 5.62
C ARG A 33 -2.99 -15.73 5.89
N THR A 34 -3.39 -15.63 7.15
CA THR A 34 -4.53 -14.82 7.57
C THR A 34 -4.10 -13.38 7.85
N GLY A 35 -4.88 -12.41 7.37
CA GLY A 35 -4.74 -11.04 7.84
C GLY A 35 -3.66 -10.20 7.16
N CYS A 36 -3.18 -10.58 5.97
CA CYS A 36 -2.16 -9.80 5.27
C CYS A 36 -2.66 -8.41 4.89
N VAL A 37 -1.75 -7.43 4.86
CA VAL A 37 -2.01 -6.08 4.31
C VAL A 37 -2.63 -6.17 2.92
N GLU A 38 -2.10 -7.01 2.01
CA GLU A 38 -2.61 -7.15 0.65
C GLU A 38 -4.08 -7.60 0.63
N ALA A 39 -4.47 -8.50 1.53
CA ALA A 39 -5.83 -9.04 1.57
C ALA A 39 -6.88 -7.98 1.98
N ILE A 40 -6.43 -6.85 2.52
CA ILE A 40 -7.28 -5.75 2.99
C ILE A 40 -7.12 -4.50 2.13
N ALA A 41 -5.88 -4.05 1.92
CA ALA A 41 -5.59 -2.74 1.35
C ALA A 41 -5.43 -2.74 -0.18
N SER A 42 -5.17 -3.89 -0.81
CA SER A 42 -5.03 -3.95 -2.26
C SER A 42 -6.35 -3.67 -2.98
N GLY A 43 -6.30 -3.36 -4.28
CA GLY A 43 -7.52 -3.24 -5.09
C GLY A 43 -8.39 -4.51 -5.06
N ARG A 44 -7.77 -5.70 -4.98
CA ARG A 44 -8.50 -6.97 -4.80
C ARG A 44 -9.11 -7.08 -3.41
N GLY A 45 -8.40 -6.65 -2.36
CA GLY A 45 -8.91 -6.62 -0.99
C GLY A 45 -10.10 -5.68 -0.82
N ILE A 46 -10.03 -4.49 -1.43
CA ILE A 46 -11.14 -3.52 -1.48
C ILE A 46 -12.35 -4.14 -2.16
N ALA A 47 -12.18 -4.70 -3.36
CA ALA A 47 -13.26 -5.32 -4.13
C ALA A 47 -13.89 -6.53 -3.41
N ALA A 48 -13.07 -7.40 -2.81
CA ALA A 48 -13.54 -8.60 -2.13
C ALA A 48 -14.35 -8.30 -0.84
N ALA A 49 -14.17 -7.12 -0.26
CA ALA A 49 -14.90 -6.68 0.93
C ALA A 49 -16.21 -5.94 0.60
N ALA A 50 -16.47 -5.63 -0.67
CA ALA A 50 -17.71 -5.00 -1.09
C ALA A 50 -18.89 -5.96 -0.98
N GLN A 51 -20.05 -5.45 -0.56
CA GLN A 51 -21.28 -6.23 -0.33
C GLN A 51 -22.47 -5.53 -0.98
N GLY A 52 -23.64 -6.18 -1.00
CA GLY A 52 -24.86 -5.59 -1.56
C GLY A 52 -24.66 -5.18 -3.01
N GLU A 53 -25.03 -3.94 -3.34
CA GLU A 53 -24.98 -3.40 -4.72
C GLU A 53 -23.54 -3.21 -5.23
N LEU A 54 -22.55 -3.08 -4.34
CA LEU A 54 -21.14 -2.98 -4.72
C LEU A 54 -20.46 -4.35 -4.84
N ALA A 55 -21.12 -5.44 -4.48
CA ALA A 55 -20.54 -6.78 -4.58
C ALA A 55 -20.14 -7.11 -6.03
N GLY A 56 -18.89 -7.52 -6.23
CA GLY A 56 -18.33 -7.80 -7.55
C GLY A 56 -17.81 -6.56 -8.31
N ALA A 57 -18.01 -5.35 -7.78
CA ALA A 57 -17.37 -4.16 -8.31
C ALA A 57 -15.85 -4.23 -8.14
N ASN A 58 -15.10 -3.75 -9.14
CA ASN A 58 -13.66 -3.60 -9.00
C ASN A 58 -13.33 -2.31 -8.22
N ALA A 59 -12.07 -2.19 -7.77
CA ALA A 59 -11.63 -1.03 -7.00
C ALA A 59 -11.89 0.30 -7.72
N LYS A 60 -11.69 0.40 -9.04
CA LYS A 60 -11.92 1.65 -9.79
C LYS A 60 -13.39 2.10 -9.66
N THR A 61 -14.34 1.20 -9.83
CA THR A 61 -15.77 1.50 -9.63
C THR A 61 -16.05 1.93 -8.19
N ILE A 62 -15.47 1.25 -7.21
CA ILE A 62 -15.62 1.60 -5.79
C ILE A 62 -15.10 3.03 -5.51
N PHE A 63 -13.95 3.41 -6.05
CA PHE A 63 -13.44 4.79 -5.95
C PHE A 63 -14.39 5.82 -6.58
N THR A 64 -15.01 5.50 -7.73
CA THR A 64 -16.02 6.36 -8.35
C THR A 64 -17.23 6.55 -7.44
N HIS A 65 -17.78 5.47 -6.89
CA HIS A 65 -18.93 5.51 -5.97
C HIS A 65 -18.61 6.30 -4.69
N ALA A 66 -17.42 6.14 -4.14
CA ALA A 66 -17.00 6.90 -2.97
C ALA A 66 -16.96 8.41 -3.22
N GLY A 67 -16.51 8.83 -4.41
CA GLY A 67 -16.55 10.23 -4.86
C GLY A 67 -17.96 10.77 -5.09
N GLN A 68 -18.95 9.90 -5.21
CA GLN A 68 -20.38 10.24 -5.32
C GLN A 68 -21.10 10.22 -3.97
N GLY A 69 -20.39 9.94 -2.87
CA GLY A 69 -20.95 9.94 -1.51
C GLY A 69 -21.45 8.59 -1.02
N ASP A 70 -21.15 7.49 -1.71
CA ASP A 70 -21.50 6.14 -1.24
C ASP A 70 -20.73 5.79 0.04
N GLU A 71 -21.45 5.59 1.14
CA GLU A 71 -20.86 5.36 2.46
C GLU A 71 -20.07 4.05 2.54
N GLN A 72 -20.54 2.97 1.92
CA GLN A 72 -19.84 1.70 1.94
C GLN A 72 -18.54 1.81 1.14
N ALA A 73 -18.59 2.43 -0.04
CA ALA A 73 -17.42 2.64 -0.87
C ALA A 73 -16.35 3.47 -0.13
N GLN A 74 -16.76 4.55 0.54
CA GLN A 74 -15.87 5.34 1.39
C GLN A 74 -15.26 4.48 2.50
N GLN A 75 -16.07 3.72 3.25
CA GLN A 75 -15.57 2.85 4.32
C GLN A 75 -14.53 1.84 3.83
N LEU A 76 -14.71 1.26 2.64
CA LEU A 76 -13.74 0.33 2.05
C LEU A 76 -12.41 1.01 1.74
N ILE A 77 -12.43 2.23 1.19
CA ILE A 77 -11.22 3.01 0.90
C ILE A 77 -10.53 3.45 2.19
N HIS A 78 -11.30 3.91 3.18
CA HIS A 78 -10.79 4.27 4.51
C HIS A 78 -10.16 3.08 5.23
N ARG A 79 -10.74 1.88 5.10
CA ARG A 79 -10.16 0.64 5.63
C ARG A 79 -8.81 0.36 4.97
N SER A 80 -8.73 0.45 3.65
CA SER A 80 -7.49 0.27 2.89
C SER A 80 -6.41 1.29 3.29
N ALA A 81 -6.73 2.59 3.29
CA ALA A 81 -5.79 3.65 3.59
C ALA A 81 -5.23 3.56 5.02
N ARG A 82 -6.09 3.26 6.00
CA ARG A 82 -5.66 3.04 7.40
C ARG A 82 -4.77 1.82 7.56
N THR A 83 -5.07 0.72 6.86
CA THR A 83 -4.20 -0.45 6.85
C THR A 83 -2.83 -0.10 6.25
N LEU A 84 -2.77 0.68 5.17
CA LEU A 84 -1.52 1.11 4.58
C LEU A 84 -0.73 2.07 5.50
N ALA A 85 -1.40 2.99 6.19
CA ALA A 85 -0.77 3.88 7.16
C ALA A 85 -0.08 3.10 8.30
N ARG A 86 -0.73 2.06 8.83
CA ARG A 86 -0.12 1.17 9.84
C ARG A 86 1.06 0.40 9.30
N LEU A 87 0.97 -0.11 8.07
CA LEU A 87 2.13 -0.75 7.41
C LEU A 87 3.30 0.24 7.29
N ILE A 88 3.03 1.49 6.95
CA ILE A 88 4.07 2.53 6.87
C ILE A 88 4.71 2.77 8.23
N ALA A 89 3.92 2.85 9.30
CA ALA A 89 4.44 2.97 10.67
C ALA A 89 5.33 1.78 11.06
N ASP A 90 4.92 0.55 10.74
CA ASP A 90 5.73 -0.66 10.98
C ASP A 90 7.04 -0.64 10.19
N ILE A 91 7.01 -0.21 8.93
CA ILE A 91 8.20 -0.07 8.09
C ILE A 91 9.11 1.02 8.65
N LYS A 92 8.57 2.16 9.09
CA LYS A 92 9.34 3.23 9.73
C LYS A 92 10.05 2.70 10.98
N ALA A 93 9.34 1.98 11.84
CA ALA A 93 9.93 1.38 13.03
C ALA A 93 11.02 0.35 12.72
N THR A 94 10.83 -0.43 11.64
CA THR A 94 11.73 -1.53 11.28
C THR A 94 12.98 -1.06 10.54
N THR A 95 12.86 -0.01 9.74
CA THR A 95 13.90 0.39 8.77
C THR A 95 14.46 1.78 9.01
N ASP A 96 13.81 2.59 9.84
CA ASP A 96 14.08 4.01 10.01
C ASP A 96 14.13 4.77 8.67
N CYS A 97 13.25 4.41 7.73
CA CYS A 97 13.21 5.05 6.42
C CYS A 97 12.94 6.56 6.52
N GLN A 98 13.51 7.31 5.58
CA GLN A 98 13.39 8.77 5.54
C GLN A 98 12.16 9.23 4.75
N CYS A 99 11.72 8.42 3.78
CA CYS A 99 10.49 8.64 3.04
C CYS A 99 9.88 7.30 2.61
N VAL A 100 8.59 7.32 2.28
CA VAL A 100 7.89 6.22 1.62
C VAL A 100 7.25 6.74 0.33
N VAL A 101 7.65 6.15 -0.79
CA VAL A 101 7.05 6.44 -2.09
C VAL A 101 5.92 5.45 -2.36
N VAL A 102 4.70 5.96 -2.58
CA VAL A 102 3.51 5.16 -2.84
C VAL A 102 3.12 5.25 -4.32
N GLY A 103 3.01 4.10 -4.96
CA GLY A 103 2.62 3.98 -6.37
C GLY A 103 1.41 3.07 -6.57
N GLY A 104 1.25 2.58 -7.81
CA GLY A 104 0.14 1.72 -8.19
C GLY A 104 -1.18 2.46 -8.40
N SER A 105 -2.13 1.83 -9.08
CA SER A 105 -3.39 2.48 -9.46
C SER A 105 -4.24 2.93 -8.27
N VAL A 106 -4.23 2.18 -7.17
CA VAL A 106 -4.92 2.54 -5.92
C VAL A 106 -4.16 3.64 -5.18
N GLY A 107 -2.84 3.47 -5.00
CA GLY A 107 -2.02 4.44 -4.27
C GLY A 107 -1.96 5.82 -4.92
N LEU A 108 -2.09 5.88 -6.25
CA LEU A 108 -2.13 7.10 -7.06
C LEU A 108 -3.56 7.57 -7.40
N ALA A 109 -4.59 6.93 -6.84
CA ALA A 109 -5.95 7.41 -6.95
C ALA A 109 -6.10 8.76 -6.23
N GLU A 110 -6.94 9.64 -6.77
CA GLU A 110 -7.17 10.97 -6.22
C GLU A 110 -7.59 10.91 -4.74
N GLY A 111 -6.97 11.73 -3.90
CA GLY A 111 -7.24 11.79 -2.46
C GLY A 111 -6.71 10.63 -1.62
N TYR A 112 -6.31 9.50 -2.22
CA TYR A 112 -5.93 8.30 -1.45
C TYR A 112 -4.66 8.52 -0.62
N LEU A 113 -3.61 9.11 -1.20
CA LEU A 113 -2.36 9.35 -0.46
C LEU A 113 -2.55 10.34 0.70
N ALA A 114 -3.33 11.41 0.49
CA ALA A 114 -3.68 12.36 1.55
C ALA A 114 -4.49 11.69 2.68
N LEU A 115 -5.35 10.72 2.33
CA LEU A 115 -6.07 9.94 3.33
C LEU A 115 -5.14 9.02 4.14
N VAL A 116 -4.15 8.39 3.49
CA VAL A 116 -3.11 7.62 4.17
C VAL A 116 -2.31 8.51 5.12
N GLU A 117 -1.91 9.71 4.66
CA GLU A 117 -1.21 10.71 5.48
C GLU A 117 -2.03 11.12 6.71
N THR A 118 -3.35 11.34 6.53
CA THR A 118 -4.29 11.66 7.62
C THR A 118 -4.32 10.57 8.69
N TYR A 119 -4.26 9.30 8.29
CA TYR A 119 -4.20 8.18 9.24
C TYR A 119 -2.83 8.01 9.87
N LEU A 120 -1.75 8.22 9.13
CA LEU A 120 -0.39 8.15 9.66
C LEU A 120 -0.15 9.23 10.72
N ALA A 121 -0.70 10.44 10.52
CA ALA A 121 -0.59 11.54 11.48
C ALA A 121 -1.22 11.25 12.85
N GLN A 122 -2.06 10.20 12.96
CA GLN A 122 -2.67 9.76 14.22
C GLN A 122 -1.75 8.84 15.03
N GLU A 123 -0.70 8.28 14.41
CA GLU A 123 0.32 7.51 15.10
C GLU A 123 1.24 8.44 15.92
N PRO A 124 1.98 7.93 16.93
CA PRO A 124 3.00 8.71 17.61
C PRO A 124 4.05 9.26 16.63
N ALA A 125 4.57 10.47 16.90
CA ALA A 125 5.47 11.18 16.00
C ALA A 125 6.73 10.40 15.55
N ALA A 126 7.20 9.45 16.37
CA ALA A 126 8.32 8.57 16.03
C ALA A 126 8.07 7.69 14.78
N PHE A 127 6.80 7.46 14.43
CA PHE A 127 6.39 6.66 13.28
C PHE A 127 6.05 7.51 12.05
N HIS A 128 6.08 8.84 12.16
CA HIS A 128 5.83 9.73 11.02
C HIS A 128 7.00 9.67 10.03
N VAL A 129 6.68 9.75 8.74
CA VAL A 129 7.64 9.70 7.64
C VAL A 129 7.05 10.39 6.41
N ASP A 130 7.89 11.04 5.61
CA ASP A 130 7.46 11.75 4.41
C ASP A 130 6.82 10.78 3.40
N LEU A 131 5.60 11.09 2.97
CA LEU A 131 4.88 10.32 1.96
C LEU A 131 4.95 11.03 0.62
N LEU A 132 5.42 10.32 -0.41
CA LEU A 132 5.59 10.85 -1.75
C LEU A 132 4.79 10.02 -2.76
N ALA A 133 4.16 10.67 -3.72
CA ALA A 133 3.58 9.97 -4.86
C ALA A 133 4.69 9.47 -5.79
N ALA A 134 4.55 8.26 -6.32
CA ALA A 134 5.49 7.73 -7.30
C ALA A 134 5.54 8.63 -8.55
N HIS A 135 6.75 9.06 -8.92
CA HIS A 135 6.97 9.88 -10.11
C HIS A 135 6.68 9.10 -11.40
N TYR A 136 7.21 7.89 -11.50
CA TYR A 136 7.02 7.01 -12.66
C TYR A 136 5.71 6.22 -12.53
N ARG A 137 4.69 6.62 -13.30
CA ARG A 137 3.38 5.92 -13.34
C ARG A 137 3.42 4.64 -14.17
N HIS A 138 4.27 4.61 -15.19
CA HIS A 138 4.47 3.48 -16.11
C HIS A 138 5.97 3.18 -16.20
N ASP A 139 6.31 1.97 -16.62
CA ASP A 139 7.68 1.51 -16.90
C ASP A 139 8.70 1.61 -15.77
N ALA A 140 8.28 1.99 -14.55
CA ALA A 140 9.15 2.08 -13.37
C ALA A 140 9.91 0.76 -13.12
N GLY A 141 9.26 -0.38 -13.33
CA GLY A 141 9.88 -1.70 -13.23
C GLY A 141 10.93 -1.95 -14.31
N LEU A 142 10.67 -1.54 -15.56
CA LEU A 142 11.60 -1.70 -16.67
C LEU A 142 12.85 -0.83 -16.47
N LEU A 143 12.66 0.44 -16.11
CA LEU A 143 13.74 1.37 -15.82
C LEU A 143 14.57 0.93 -14.61
N GLY A 144 13.91 0.54 -13.51
CA GLY A 144 14.61 0.07 -12.30
C GLY A 144 15.43 -1.18 -12.55
N ALA A 145 14.91 -2.14 -13.33
CA ALA A 145 15.65 -3.33 -13.71
C ALA A 145 16.88 -3.00 -14.59
N ALA A 146 16.74 -2.07 -15.54
CA ALA A 146 17.86 -1.61 -16.37
C ALA A 146 18.96 -0.94 -15.52
N LEU A 147 18.58 -0.04 -14.59
CA LEU A 147 19.53 0.64 -13.69
C LEU A 147 20.31 -0.36 -12.81
N LEU A 148 19.62 -1.38 -12.28
CA LEU A 148 20.25 -2.46 -11.53
C LEU A 148 21.24 -3.26 -12.39
N ALA A 149 20.86 -3.59 -13.63
CA ALA A 149 21.72 -4.34 -14.55
C ALA A 149 22.98 -3.55 -14.96
N LEU A 150 22.89 -2.22 -15.02
CA LEU A 150 24.01 -1.33 -15.31
C LEU A 150 24.97 -1.14 -14.11
N GLY A 151 24.63 -1.65 -12.93
CA GLY A 151 25.46 -1.53 -11.73
C GLY A 151 25.49 -0.12 -11.15
N GLU A 152 24.53 0.73 -11.52
CA GLU A 152 24.37 2.03 -10.89
C GLU A 152 23.97 1.84 -9.42
N LYS A 153 24.60 2.61 -8.53
CA LYS A 153 24.13 2.70 -7.15
C LYS A 153 22.80 3.45 -7.17
N LEU A 154 21.71 2.72 -7.00
CA LEU A 154 20.39 3.28 -6.69
C LEU A 154 20.40 3.87 -5.27
#